data_AF-A0A4Q5QC43-F1
#
_entry.id   AF-A0A4Q5QC43-F1
#
_cell.length_a   1.000
_cell.length_b   1.000
_cell.length_c   1.000
_cell.angle_alpha   90.00
_cell.angle_beta   90.00
_cell.angle_gamma   90.00
#
_symmetry.space_group_name_H-M   'P 1'
#
loop_
_entity.id
_entity.type
_entity.pdbx_description
1 polymer ?
#
loop_
_entity_poly.entity_id
_entity_poly.type
_entity_poly.pdbx_seq_one_letter_code
_entity_poly.pdbx_strand_id
1 'polypeptide(L)' 'VFDARVLGITPIDLRTVPRRIGVAGGPEKIDAIRASMQGGWINVLITDARTVQELLQTPSPCRSS' A
#
# COMPACT_ATOMS: atom_id res chain seq x y z
N VAL A 1 9.87 -13.72 -12.59
CA VAL A 1 11.33 -13.92 -12.83
C VAL A 1 12.20 -12.89 -12.10
N PHE A 2 11.66 -11.75 -11.64
CA PHE A 2 12.43 -10.75 -10.88
C PHE A 2 12.77 -11.13 -9.43
N ASP A 3 12.01 -12.04 -8.80
CA ASP A 3 12.16 -12.35 -7.36
C ASP A 3 13.46 -13.12 -7.01
N ALA A 4 14.08 -13.79 -7.98
CA ALA A 4 15.22 -14.70 -7.72
C ALA A 4 16.55 -14.01 -7.36
N ARG A 5 16.61 -12.66 -7.39
CA ARG A 5 17.82 -11.88 -7.05
C ARG A 5 17.63 -10.95 -5.85
N VAL A 6 16.46 -10.97 -5.23
CA VAL A 6 16.16 -10.14 -4.06
C VAL A 6 16.41 -10.96 -2.81
N LEU A 7 17.49 -10.65 -2.08
CA LEU A 7 17.70 -11.17 -0.73
C LEU A 7 16.84 -10.34 0.23
N GLY A 8 15.66 -10.84 0.59
CA GLY A 8 14.72 -10.14 1.45
C GLY A 8 13.62 -11.06 1.97
N ILE A 9 12.73 -10.50 2.79
CA ILE A 9 11.54 -11.20 3.26
C ILE A 9 10.65 -11.57 2.06
N THR A 10 10.13 -12.79 2.04
CA THR A 10 9.22 -13.17 0.97
C THR A 10 7.88 -12.43 1.11
N PRO A 11 7.14 -12.21 0.02
CA PRO A 11 5.81 -11.59 0.10
C PRO A 11 4.81 -12.39 0.97
N ILE A 12 4.95 -13.72 1.01
CA ILE A 12 4.15 -14.58 1.90
C ILE A 12 4.49 -14.28 3.36
N ASP A 13 5.79 -14.28 3.70
CA ASP A 13 6.23 -14.09 5.09
C ASP A 13 5.86 -12.69 5.58
N LEU A 14 6.01 -11.68 4.73
CA LEU A 14 5.63 -10.31 5.06
C LEU A 14 4.15 -10.22 5.46
N ARG A 15 3.26 -10.95 4.77
CA ARG A 15 1.82 -10.98 5.06
C ARG A 15 1.48 -11.67 6.38
N THR A 16 2.35 -12.53 6.92
CA THR A 16 2.14 -13.14 8.25
C THR A 16 2.41 -12.17 9.39
N VAL A 17 3.22 -11.13 9.16
CA VAL A 17 3.58 -10.16 10.20
C VAL A 17 2.34 -9.35 10.60
N PRO A 18 1.93 -9.34 11.87
CA PRO A 18 0.66 -8.72 12.28
C PRO A 18 0.64 -7.20 12.12
N ARG A 19 1.79 -6.53 12.14
CA ARG A 19 1.91 -5.07 11.95
C ARG A 19 2.79 -4.77 10.75
N ARG A 20 2.21 -4.14 9.72
CA ARG A 20 2.85 -3.81 8.44
C ARG A 20 2.67 -2.33 8.15
N ILE A 21 3.72 -1.56 8.41
CA ILE A 21 3.71 -0.10 8.32
C ILE A 21 4.29 0.31 6.97
N GLY A 22 3.50 1.01 6.15
CA GLY A 22 3.95 1.70 4.96
C GLY A 22 4.24 3.16 5.26
N VAL A 23 5.33 3.70 4.71
CA VAL A 23 5.64 5.13 4.77
C VAL A 23 5.74 5.63 3.33
N ALA A 24 4.81 6.48 2.92
CA ALA A 24 4.79 7.01 1.57
C ALA A 24 4.01 8.33 1.53
N GLY A 25 4.43 9.24 0.67
CA GLY A 25 3.78 10.51 0.42
C GLY A 25 4.14 11.00 -0.98
N GLY A 26 3.30 11.87 -1.52
CA GLY A 26 3.39 12.43 -2.86
C GLY A 26 2.25 12.00 -3.78
N PRO A 27 1.77 12.90 -4.66
CA PRO A 27 0.69 12.63 -5.60
C PRO A 27 1.00 11.48 -6.58
N GLU A 28 2.27 11.31 -6.92
CA GLU A 28 2.72 10.29 -7.86
C GLU A 28 2.60 8.85 -7.31
N LYS A 29 2.37 8.70 -5.99
CA LYS A 29 2.31 7.40 -5.32
C LYS A 29 0.89 7.01 -4.89
N ILE A 30 -0.12 7.84 -5.18
CA ILE A 30 -1.50 7.60 -4.73
C ILE A 30 -2.00 6.22 -5.15
N ASP A 31 -1.80 5.83 -6.40
CA ASP A 31 -2.26 4.52 -6.90
C ASP A 31 -1.50 3.36 -6.27
N ALA A 32 -0.19 3.50 -6.07
CA ALA A 32 0.63 2.48 -5.41
C ALA A 32 0.27 2.31 -3.93
N ILE A 33 0.05 3.42 -3.22
CA ILE A 33 -0.40 3.43 -1.82
C ILE A 33 -1.77 2.75 -1.72
N ARG A 34 -2.71 3.11 -2.60
CA ARG A 34 -4.04 2.50 -2.64
C ARG A 34 -3.98 1.00 -2.93
N ALA A 35 -3.20 0.58 -3.93
CA ALA A 35 -3.01 -0.83 -4.24
C ALA A 35 -2.37 -1.61 -3.07
N SER A 36 -1.44 -0.98 -2.35
CA SER A 36 -0.80 -1.57 -1.17
C SER A 36 -1.79 -1.78 -0.02
N MET A 37 -2.66 -0.80 0.23
CA MET A 37 -3.71 -0.89 1.25
C MET A 37 -4.78 -1.93 0.86
N GLN A 38 -5.30 -1.86 -0.37
CA GLN A 38 -6.35 -2.78 -0.86
C GLN A 38 -5.83 -4.22 -0.99
N GLY A 39 -4.57 -4.39 -1.36
CA GLY A 39 -3.89 -5.69 -1.40
C GLY A 39 -3.50 -6.23 -0.03
N GLY A 40 -3.77 -5.50 1.07
CA GLY A 40 -3.46 -5.94 2.43
C GLY A 40 -1.97 -6.02 2.74
N TRP A 41 -1.13 -5.40 1.91
CA TRP A 41 0.32 -5.37 2.07
C TRP A 41 0.74 -4.53 3.28
N ILE A 42 -0.03 -3.48 3.57
CA ILE A 42 0.13 -2.64 4.75
C ILE A 42 -1.20 -2.56 5.51
N ASN A 43 -1.11 -2.41 6.83
CA ASN A 43 -2.26 -2.13 7.68
C ASN A 43 -2.13 -0.82 8.48
N VAL A 44 -0.95 -0.20 8.45
CA VAL A 44 -0.71 1.14 8.96
C VAL A 44 -0.03 1.94 7.85
N LEU A 45 -0.51 3.15 7.58
CA LEU A 45 0.10 4.08 6.63
C LEU A 45 0.53 5.35 7.36
N ILE A 46 1.79 5.73 7.18
CA ILE A 46 2.33 7.04 7.56
C ILE A 46 2.49 7.84 6.27
N THR A 47 1.83 8.99 6.21
CA THR A 47 1.79 9.86 5.04
C THR A 47 1.56 11.32 5.43
N ASP A 48 1.73 12.25 4.50
CA ASP A 48 1.46 13.67 4.70
C ASP A 48 0.00 14.04 4.39
N ALA A 49 -0.42 15.20 4.89
CA ALA A 49 -1.81 15.66 4.77
C ALA A 49 -2.27 15.84 3.32
N ARG A 50 -1.38 16.25 2.39
CA ARG A 50 -1.74 16.44 0.99
C ARG A 50 -2.07 15.10 0.34
N THR A 51 -1.23 14.10 0.56
CA THR A 51 -1.45 12.73 0.08
C THR A 51 -2.77 12.16 0.61
N VAL A 52 -3.12 12.43 1.88
CA VAL A 52 -4.42 12.04 2.44
C VAL A 52 -5.59 12.69 1.71
N GLN A 53 -5.53 14.00 1.43
CA GLN A 53 -6.60 14.69 0.72
C GLN A 53 -6.86 14.06 -0.65
N GLU A 54 -5.79 13.75 -1.40
CA GLU A 54 -5.90 13.13 -2.72
C GLU A 54 -6.44 11.69 -2.65
N LEU A 55 -6.04 10.92 -1.61
CA LEU A 55 -6.57 9.58 -1.36
C LEU A 55 -8.08 9.59 -1.08
N LEU A 56 -8.58 10.61 -0.38
CA LEU A 56 -10.00 10.77 -0.05
C LEU A 56 -10.84 11.23 -1.25
N GLN A 57 -10.27 12.07 -2.12
CA GLN A 57 -10.97 12.60 -3.30
C GLN A 57 -11.17 11.58 -4.42
N THR A 58 -10.34 10.54 -4.45
CA THR A 58 -10.43 9.48 -5.46
C THR A 58 -11.09 8.25 -4.83
N PRO A 59 -12.43 8.13 -4.91
CA PRO A 59 -13.13 6.97 -4.38
C PRO A 59 -12.65 5.70 -5.09
N SER A 60 -12.57 4.61 -4.33
CA SER A 60 -12.40 3.28 -4.92
C SER A 60 -13.62 3.01 -5.81
N PRO A 61 -13.47 2.42 -7.00
CA PRO A 61 -14.63 2.07 -7.82
C PRO A 61 -15.59 1.22 -6.99
N CYS A 62 -16.86 1.62 -6.95
CA CYS A 62 -17.91 0.97 -6.18
C CYS A 62 -17.82 -0.55 -6.38
N ARG A 63 -17.43 -1.29 -5.33
CA ARG A 63 -17.56 -2.75 -5.34
C ARG A 63 -19.06 -3.04 -5.25
N SER A 64 -19.67 -3.34 -6.39
CA SER A 64 -20.96 -3.99 -6.45
C SER A 64 -20.80 -5.47 -6.08
N SER A 65 -21.64 -5.89 -5.12
CA SER A 65 -21.96 -7.27 -4.71
C SER A 65 -21.06 -7.94 -3.68
#